data_AF-A0ABD3V6H8-F1
#
_entry.id   AF-A0ABD3V6H8-F1
#
_cell.length_a   1.000
_cell.length_b   1.000
_cell.length_c   1.000
_cell.angle_alpha   90.00
_cell.angle_beta   90.00
_cell.angle_gamma   90.00
#
_symmetry.space_group_name_H-M   'P 1'
#
loop_
_entity.id
_entity.type
_entity.pdbx_description
1 polymer ?
#
loop_
_entity_poly.entity_id
_entity_poly.type
_entity_poly.pdbx_seq_one_letter_code
_entity_poly.pdbx_strand_id
1 'polypeptide(L)' 'GFVSGHFLECNWVNGRDCTNYQPSEICGTDGVSYPNMCFFAKNFCRDNNIHIRHEGPCNGADPNSGQIPVTTVQPG' A
#
# COMPACT_ATOMS: atom_id res chain seq x y z
N GLY A 1 -32.22 -9.35 -3.14
CA GLY A 1 -30.81 -9.70 -2.99
C GLY A 1 -30.02 -8.45 -3.27
N PHE A 2 -29.67 -7.72 -2.22
CA PHE A 2 -28.99 -6.44 -2.34
C PHE A 2 -28.13 -6.29 -1.10
N VAL A 3 -26.83 -6.12 -1.28
CA VAL A 3 -26.09 -4.92 -0.88
C VAL A 3 -24.93 -4.83 -1.88
N SER A 4 -25.06 -3.98 -2.90
CA SER A 4 -24.51 -2.61 -2.89
C SER A 4 -23.03 -2.65 -2.53
N GLY A 5 -22.16 -2.40 -3.52
CA GLY A 5 -20.73 -2.68 -3.49
C GLY A 5 -20.04 -2.34 -2.17
N HIS A 6 -19.53 -3.38 -1.49
CA HIS A 6 -18.72 -3.21 -0.32
C HIS A 6 -17.26 -2.99 -0.71
N PHE A 7 -16.90 -1.74 -0.89
CA PHE A 7 -15.51 -1.32 -0.82
C PHE A 7 -15.06 -1.46 0.64
N LEU A 8 -14.22 -2.45 0.94
CA LEU A 8 -13.40 -2.51 2.17
C LEU A 8 -14.13 -2.56 3.53
N GLU A 9 -14.95 -3.58 3.77
CA GLU A 9 -15.47 -3.83 5.13
C GLU A 9 -14.37 -4.41 6.04
N CYS A 10 -14.00 -3.68 7.09
CA CYS A 10 -12.91 -4.06 7.97
C CYS A 10 -13.10 -5.36 8.72
N ASN A 11 -14.36 -5.72 8.96
CA ASN A 11 -14.70 -6.99 9.58
C ASN A 11 -14.25 -8.18 8.71
N TRP A 12 -14.32 -8.05 7.38
CA TRP A 12 -13.98 -9.14 6.45
C TRP A 12 -12.49 -9.18 6.13
N VAL A 13 -11.85 -8.01 6.07
CA VAL A 13 -10.42 -7.89 5.80
C VAL A 13 -9.56 -8.42 6.96
N ASN A 14 -9.98 -8.18 8.22
CA ASN A 14 -9.24 -8.67 9.40
C ASN A 14 -9.20 -10.20 9.48
N GLY A 15 -10.23 -10.90 9.00
CA GLY A 15 -10.29 -12.36 8.97
C GLY A 15 -9.63 -13.03 7.77
N ARG A 16 -9.07 -12.27 6.81
CA ARG A 16 -8.47 -12.82 5.58
C ARG A 16 -6.98 -13.07 5.73
N ASP A 17 -6.51 -14.17 5.15
CA ASP A 17 -5.07 -14.41 4.96
C ASP A 17 -4.55 -13.57 3.79
N CYS A 18 -3.66 -12.61 4.04
CA CYS A 18 -3.11 -11.74 2.99
C CYS A 18 -1.84 -12.31 2.34
N THR A 19 -1.40 -13.48 2.77
CA THR A 19 -0.10 -14.08 2.43
C THR A 19 -0.13 -14.78 1.08
N ASN A 20 -1.30 -15.29 0.67
CA ASN A 20 -1.51 -15.95 -0.63
C ASN A 20 -1.92 -14.99 -1.77
N TYR A 21 -1.89 -13.68 -1.53
CA TYR A 21 -2.28 -12.69 -2.55
C TYR A 21 -1.11 -12.37 -3.49
N GLN A 22 -1.44 -12.00 -4.73
CA GLN A 22 -0.42 -11.52 -5.66
C GLN A 22 0.29 -10.29 -5.08
N PRO A 23 1.64 -10.25 -5.16
CA PRO A 23 2.41 -9.10 -4.73
C PRO A 23 2.05 -7.91 -5.61
N SER A 24 1.62 -6.82 -4.98
CA SER A 24 1.26 -5.58 -5.63
C SER A 24 1.62 -4.47 -4.66
N GLU A 25 2.81 -3.92 -4.83
CA GLU A 25 3.28 -2.85 -3.97
C GLU A 25 2.39 -1.62 -4.13
N ILE A 26 1.99 -1.02 -3.02
CA ILE A 26 1.12 0.15 -2.98
C ILE A 26 1.70 1.15 -1.99
N CYS A 27 1.82 2.40 -2.41
CA CYS A 27 2.24 3.46 -1.54
C CYS A 27 1.03 4.08 -0.83
N GLY A 28 1.04 4.06 0.50
CA GLY A 28 0.07 4.77 1.31
C GLY A 28 0.38 6.27 1.39
N THR A 29 -0.63 7.10 1.69
CA THR A 29 -0.44 8.52 2.04
C THR A 29 0.39 8.73 3.31
N ASP A 30 0.51 7.69 4.13
CA ASP A 30 1.39 7.60 5.30
C ASP A 30 2.88 7.43 4.94
N GLY A 31 3.21 7.26 3.65
CA GLY A 31 4.59 7.01 3.20
C GLY A 31 5.06 5.56 3.42
N VAL A 32 4.15 4.67 3.81
CA VAL A 32 4.41 3.24 3.97
C VAL A 32 4.07 2.48 2.68
N SER A 33 5.01 1.66 2.22
CA SER A 33 4.77 0.70 1.13
C SER A 33 4.12 -0.57 1.67
N TYR A 34 2.99 -0.94 1.08
CA TYR A 34 2.26 -2.17 1.39
C TYR A 34 2.50 -3.22 0.31
N PRO A 35 2.83 -4.47 0.65
CA PRO A 35 3.19 -5.48 -0.35
C PRO A 35 2.01 -5.99 -1.18
N ASN A 36 0.78 -5.78 -0.73
CA ASN A 36 -0.44 -6.02 -1.50
C ASN A 36 -1.63 -5.20 -0.95
N MET A 37 -2.71 -5.15 -1.74
CA MET A 37 -3.97 -4.49 -1.38
C MET A 37 -4.59 -5.05 -0.09
N CYS A 38 -4.40 -6.34 0.21
CA CYS A 38 -4.95 -6.94 1.43
C CYS A 38 -4.27 -6.41 2.69
N PHE A 39 -2.93 -6.26 2.68
CA PHE A 39 -2.20 -5.62 3.78
C PHE A 39 -2.53 -4.14 3.91
N PHE A 40 -2.66 -3.42 2.79
CA PHE A 40 -3.14 -2.04 2.80
C PHE A 40 -4.52 -1.94 3.46
N ALA A 41 -5.47 -2.79 3.05
CA ALA A 41 -6.82 -2.81 3.60
C ALA A 41 -6.84 -3.14 5.10
N LYS A 42 -5.99 -4.06 5.58
CA LYS A 42 -5.86 -4.35 7.02
C LYS A 42 -5.38 -3.13 7.80
N ASN A 43 -4.40 -2.42 7.26
CA ASN A 43 -3.92 -1.19 7.89
C ASN A 43 -4.96 -0.07 7.79
N PHE A 44 -5.68 0.05 6.68
CA PHE A 44 -6.77 1.01 6.50
C PHE A 44 -7.84 0.82 7.56
N CYS A 45 -8.09 -0.43 7.90
CA CYS A 45 -9.03 -0.80 8.94
C CYS A 45 -8.57 -0.49 10.35
N ARG A 46 -7.26 -0.37 10.56
CA ARG A 46 -6.69 0.12 11.82
C ARG A 46 -6.63 1.65 11.84
N ASP A 47 -6.32 2.27 10.70
CA ASP A 47 -6.19 3.71 10.53
C ASP A 47 -6.91 4.15 9.24
N ASN A 48 -8.10 4.72 9.39
CA ASN A 48 -8.93 5.12 8.25
C ASN A 48 -8.44 6.42 7.58
N ASN A 49 -7.34 7.02 8.05
CA ASN A 49 -6.76 8.22 7.45
C ASN A 49 -5.72 7.90 6.37
N ILE A 50 -5.28 6.64 6.29
CA ILE A 50 -4.34 6.21 5.25
C ILE A 50 -5.12 6.00 3.95
N HIS A 51 -4.65 6.56 2.85
CA HIS A 51 -5.23 6.33 1.54
C HIS A 51 -4.16 5.82 0.59
N ILE A 52 -4.57 5.29 -0.56
CA ILE A 52 -3.62 4.95 -1.62
C ILE A 52 -3.12 6.26 -2.21
N ARG A 53 -1.81 6.50 -2.11
CA ARG A 53 -1.15 7.63 -2.76
C ARG A 53 -0.88 7.32 -4.23
N HIS A 54 -0.27 6.16 -4.50
CA HIS A 54 -0.05 5.63 -5.84
C HIS A 54 0.17 4.11 -5.79
N GLU A 55 -0.02 3.46 -6.93
CA GLU A 55 0.42 2.08 -7.16
C GLU A 55 1.96 2.02 -7.30
N GLY A 56 2.56 0.97 -6.77
CA GLY A 56 4.01 0.84 -6.61
C GLY A 56 4.52 1.22 -5.21
N PRO A 57 5.78 0.92 -4.90
CA PRO A 57 6.41 1.26 -3.61
C PRO A 57 6.62 2.77 -3.43
N CYS A 58 6.45 3.29 -2.21
CA CYS A 58 6.76 4.69 -1.88
C CYS A 58 8.23 5.08 -2.11
N ASN A 59 9.13 4.08 -2.04
CA ASN A 59 10.59 4.23 -2.14
C ASN A 59 11.21 3.60 -3.40
N GLY A 60 10.43 2.95 -4.26
CA GLY A 60 10.98 2.39 -5.50
C GLY A 60 10.83 3.40 -6.62
N ALA A 61 11.91 3.60 -7.37
CA ALA A 61 12.08 4.38 -8.60
C ALA A 61 10.91 5.29 -9.06
N ASP A 62 10.39 6.11 -8.16
CA ASP A 62 9.57 7.25 -8.53
C ASP A 62 10.54 8.43 -8.71
N PRO A 63 10.67 8.96 -9.93
CA PRO A 63 11.58 10.09 -10.20
C PRO A 63 11.16 11.40 -9.52
N ASN A 64 10.06 11.43 -8.76
CA ASN A 64 9.49 12.60 -8.10
C ASN A 64 9.22 12.41 -6.59
N SER A 65 9.55 11.26 -6.01
CA SER A 65 9.53 11.03 -4.57
C SER A 65 10.82 11.63 -4.06
N GLY A 66 10.72 12.80 -3.44
CA GLY A 66 11.84 13.59 -2.90
C GLY A 66 12.69 12.90 -1.83
N GLN A 67 12.71 11.58 -1.78
CA GLN A 67 13.81 10.81 -1.21
C GLN A 67 14.76 10.45 -2.35
N ILE A 68 15.76 11.31 -2.52
CA ILE A 68 17.00 10.97 -3.19
C ILE A 68 17.40 9.57 -2.72
N PRO A 69 17.60 8.57 -3.60
CA PRO A 69 18.44 7.45 -3.22
C PRO A 69 19.83 8.04 -2.95
N VAL A 70 20.16 8.25 -1.67
CA VAL A 70 21.55 8.26 -1.23
C VAL A 70 22.05 6.84 -1.48
N THR A 71 22.39 6.56 -2.73
CA THR A 71 23.21 5.46 -3.27
C THR A 71 23.02 5.46 -4.79
N THR A 72 23.49 6.53 -5.44
CA THR A 72 24.55 6.30 -6.41
C THR A 72 25.63 7.30 -6.04
N VAL A 73 26.54 6.88 -5.15
CA VAL A 73 27.92 7.34 -5.28
C VAL A 73 28.26 7.07 -6.74
N GLN A 74 28.37 8.11 -7.56
CA GLN A 74 29.14 8.03 -8.80
C GLN A 74 30.60 7.85 -8.36
N PRO A 75 31.23 6.68 -8.56
CA PRO A 75 32.68 6.64 -8.47
C PRO A 75 33.22 7.18 -9.80
N GLY A 76 33.81 8.39 -9.76
CA GLY A 76 34.71 8.89 -10.80
C GLY A 76 34.05 9.50 -12.03
#